data_AF-A0A8D9S1J5-F1
#
_entry.id   AF-A0A8D9S1J5-F1
#
_cell.length_a   1.000
_cell.length_b   1.000
_cell.length_c   1.000
_cell.angle_alpha   90.00
_cell.angle_beta   90.00
_cell.angle_gamma   90.00
#
_symmetry.space_group_name_H-M   'P 1'
#
loop_
_entity.id
_entity.type
_entity.pdbx_description
1 polymer ?
#
loop_
_entity_poly.entity_id
_entity_poly.type
_entity_poly.pdbx_seq_one_letter_code
_entity_poly.pdbx_strand_id
1 'polypeptide(L)'
;MVPYNLHPFVHVDPEFLANILLTGPLGVYCYLWRPHWSWWQVALAGLVPGLVIESAQFASDWLVHTLRVVDIDDVITNWAGLVLGYVVVWGLDHTPLRTLIKPFRLR
;
A
#
# COMPACT_ATOMS: atom_id res chain seq x y z
N MET A 1 -21.88 -16.82 4.84
CA MET A 1 -20.40 -16.90 4.85
C MET A 1 -19.90 -15.65 4.17
N VAL A 2 -18.87 -15.00 4.70
CA VAL A 2 -18.20 -13.89 4.01
C VAL A 2 -17.47 -14.47 2.80
N PRO A 3 -17.74 -13.99 1.57
CA PRO A 3 -17.01 -14.46 0.40
C PRO A 3 -15.54 -14.00 0.46
N TYR A 4 -14.61 -14.89 0.10
CA TYR A 4 -13.18 -14.60 0.07
C TYR A 4 -12.51 -15.24 -1.15
N ASN A 5 -11.48 -14.59 -1.67
CA ASN A 5 -10.62 -15.08 -2.74
C ASN A 5 -9.16 -15.12 -2.28
N LEU A 6 -8.51 -16.28 -2.41
CA LEU A 6 -7.11 -16.49 -2.04
C LEU A 6 -6.25 -16.89 -3.25
N HIS A 7 -6.81 -16.89 -4.45
CA HIS A 7 -6.07 -17.16 -5.67
C HIS A 7 -5.59 -15.83 -6.27
N PRO A 8 -4.29 -15.51 -6.15
CA PRO A 8 -3.79 -14.24 -6.62
C PRO A 8 -3.77 -14.16 -8.15
N PHE A 9 -3.99 -12.97 -8.68
CA PHE A 9 -3.90 -12.59 -10.10
C PHE A 9 -4.85 -13.32 -11.03
N VAL A 10 -5.97 -13.82 -10.52
CA VAL A 10 -7.02 -14.43 -11.36
C VAL A 10 -7.81 -13.36 -12.10
N HIS A 11 -7.99 -12.20 -11.47
CA HIS A 11 -8.71 -11.06 -12.02
C HIS A 11 -7.87 -9.79 -11.87
N VAL A 12 -7.45 -9.20 -12.99
CA VAL A 12 -6.75 -7.90 -13.00
C VAL A 12 -7.76 -6.83 -13.39
N ASP A 13 -8.45 -6.33 -12.37
CA ASP A 13 -9.52 -5.34 -12.50
C ASP A 13 -9.03 -3.92 -12.18
N PRO A 14 -9.80 -2.85 -12.50
CA PRO A 14 -9.42 -1.47 -12.16
C PRO A 14 -9.15 -1.25 -10.66
N GLU A 15 -9.73 -2.08 -9.79
CA GLU A 15 -9.51 -2.11 -8.34
C GLU A 15 -8.04 -2.37 -7.98
N PHE A 16 -7.34 -3.14 -8.81
CA PHE A 16 -5.91 -3.40 -8.68
C PHE A 16 -5.10 -2.09 -8.67
N LEU A 17 -5.37 -1.21 -9.65
CA LEU A 17 -4.71 0.09 -9.72
C LEU A 17 -5.21 1.03 -8.62
N ALA A 18 -6.50 0.98 -8.28
CA ALA A 18 -7.08 1.81 -7.23
C ALA A 18 -6.40 1.58 -5.87
N ASN A 19 -6.14 0.32 -5.50
CA ASN A 19 -5.46 -0.03 -4.25
C ASN A 19 -4.00 0.45 -4.23
N ILE A 20 -3.28 0.32 -5.35
CA ILE A 20 -1.92 0.85 -5.49
C ILE A 20 -1.92 2.37 -5.32
N LEU A 21 -2.86 3.07 -5.96
CA LEU A 21 -2.98 4.53 -5.87
C LEU A 21 -3.40 4.98 -4.47
N LEU A 22 -4.17 4.18 -3.75
CA LEU A 22 -4.59 4.45 -2.38
C LEU A 22 -3.41 4.42 -1.40
N THR A 23 -2.53 3.41 -1.49
CA THR A 23 -1.41 3.26 -0.55
C THR A 23 -0.09 3.86 -1.03
N GLY A 24 0.02 4.22 -2.31
CA GLY A 24 1.15 4.96 -2.87
C GLY A 24 1.56 6.20 -2.07
N PRO A 25 0.63 7.12 -1.75
CA PRO A 25 0.90 8.29 -0.91
C PRO A 25 1.44 7.94 0.49
N LEU A 26 1.03 6.80 1.07
CA LEU A 26 1.57 6.34 2.35
C LEU A 26 3.03 5.93 2.22
N GLY A 27 3.41 5.26 1.12
CA GLY A 27 4.81 4.96 0.79
C GLY A 27 5.69 6.20 0.66
N VAL A 28 5.17 7.22 -0.02
CA VAL A 28 5.81 8.55 -0.12
C VAL A 28 6.05 9.13 1.28
N TYR A 29 5.01 9.13 2.11
CA TYR A 29 5.10 9.64 3.48
C TYR A 29 6.13 8.86 4.32
N CYS A 30 6.13 7.52 4.24
CA CYS A 30 7.09 6.68 4.95
C CYS A 30 8.54 7.05 4.60
N TYR A 31 8.84 7.33 3.32
CA TYR A 31 10.17 7.77 2.92
C TYR A 31 10.52 9.15 3.49
N LEU A 32 9.59 10.12 3.39
CA LEU A 32 9.80 11.48 3.89
C LEU A 32 10.01 11.53 5.41
N TRP A 33 9.36 10.63 6.14
CA TRP A 33 9.51 10.49 7.59
C TRP A 33 10.77 9.71 7.99
N ARG A 34 11.03 8.57 7.33
CA ARG A 34 12.12 7.64 7.67
C ARG A 34 12.81 7.13 6.40
N PRO A 35 13.72 7.91 5.79
CA PRO A 35 14.42 7.51 4.56
C PRO A 35 15.49 6.44 4.77
N HIS A 36 15.79 6.08 6.03
CA HIS A 36 16.83 5.10 6.39
C HIS A 36 16.25 3.72 6.75
N TRP A 37 14.98 3.44 6.45
CA TRP A 37 14.45 2.10 6.62
C TRP A 37 15.16 1.12 5.69
N SER A 38 15.49 -0.05 6.21
CA SER A 38 15.97 -1.15 5.36
C SER A 38 14.84 -1.62 4.46
N TRP A 39 15.18 -2.18 3.29
CA TRP A 39 14.18 -2.72 2.36
C TRP A 39 13.26 -3.77 3.00
N TRP A 40 13.77 -4.51 4.00
CA TRP A 40 12.95 -5.43 4.78
C TRP A 40 11.92 -4.73 5.66
N GLN A 41 12.30 -3.62 6.30
CA GLN A 41 11.36 -2.79 7.07
C GLN A 41 10.29 -2.17 6.18
N VAL A 42 10.65 -1.69 5.00
CA VAL A 42 9.69 -1.16 4.01
C VAL A 42 8.72 -2.25 3.56
N ALA A 43 9.23 -3.45 3.23
CA ALA A 43 8.40 -4.58 2.82
C ALA A 43 7.43 -5.03 3.92
N LEU A 44 7.89 -5.13 5.18
CA LEU A 44 7.02 -5.47 6.30
C LEU A 44 6.00 -4.36 6.59
N ALA A 45 6.40 -3.10 6.54
CA ALA A 45 5.49 -1.97 6.72
C ALA A 45 4.40 -1.94 5.63
N GLY A 46 4.75 -2.34 4.40
CA GLY A 46 3.81 -2.48 3.28
C GLY A 46 2.66 -3.46 3.53
N LEU A 47 2.87 -4.50 4.36
CA LEU A 47 1.84 -5.51 4.61
C LEU A 47 0.73 -4.97 5.53
N VAL A 48 1.08 -4.03 6.41
CA VAL A 48 0.16 -3.46 7.40
C VAL A 48 -1.09 -2.84 6.77
N PRO A 49 -1.01 -1.91 5.81
CA PRO A 49 -2.21 -1.30 5.22
C PRO A 49 -3.10 -2.33 4.53
N GLY A 50 -2.53 -3.28 3.78
CA GLY A 50 -3.32 -4.34 3.13
C GLY A 50 -4.08 -5.21 4.13
N LEU A 51 -3.42 -5.65 5.21
CA LEU A 51 -4.06 -6.42 6.27
C LEU A 51 -5.14 -5.63 7.03
N VAL A 52 -4.88 -4.35 7.33
CA VAL A 52 -5.83 -3.49 8.04
C VAL A 52 -7.06 -3.21 7.19
N ILE A 53 -6.88 -2.89 5.90
CA ILE A 53 -7.97 -2.61 4.96
C ILE A 53 -8.82 -3.88 4.80
N GLU A 54 -8.22 -5.02 4.46
CA GLU A 54 -8.97 -6.28 4.30
C GLU A 54 -9.66 -6.74 5.59
N SER A 55 -9.01 -6.57 6.74
CA SER A 55 -9.64 -6.90 8.03
C SER A 55 -10.85 -5.98 8.32
N ALA A 56 -10.76 -4.70 7.96
CA ALA A 56 -11.86 -3.76 8.07
C ALA A 56 -12.98 -4.08 7.08
N GLN A 57 -12.66 -4.49 5.84
CA GLN A 57 -13.62 -4.94 4.85
C GLN A 57 -14.36 -6.20 5.33
N PHE A 58 -13.62 -7.18 5.86
CA PHE A 58 -14.19 -8.38 6.48
C PHE A 58 -15.12 -8.05 7.65
N ALA A 59 -14.67 -7.20 8.58
CA ALA A 59 -15.47 -6.79 9.72
C ALA A 59 -16.73 -6.00 9.30
N SER A 60 -16.62 -5.16 8.27
CA SER A 60 -17.75 -4.42 7.71
C SER A 60 -18.76 -5.37 7.08
N ASP A 61 -18.32 -6.35 6.29
CA ASP A 61 -19.22 -7.34 5.71
C ASP A 61 -19.94 -8.16 6.77
N TRP A 62 -19.23 -8.57 7.82
CA TRP A 62 -19.82 -9.28 8.95
C TRP A 62 -20.89 -8.46 9.70
N LEU A 63 -20.71 -7.15 9.82
CA LEU A 63 -21.58 -6.28 10.60
C LEU A 63 -22.77 -5.72 9.80
N VAL A 64 -22.53 -5.32 8.55
CA VAL A 64 -23.51 -4.58 7.73
C VAL A 64 -23.85 -5.26 6.40
N HIS A 65 -23.34 -6.47 6.14
CA HIS A 65 -23.59 -7.25 4.91
C HIS A 65 -23.34 -6.45 3.63
N THR A 66 -22.15 -5.86 3.51
CA THR A 66 -21.71 -5.07 2.35
C THR A 66 -21.60 -5.87 1.04
N LEU A 67 -21.69 -7.21 1.09
CA LEU A 67 -21.54 -8.14 -0.05
C LEU A 67 -20.18 -8.04 -0.75
N ARG A 68 -19.16 -7.52 -0.06
CA ARG A 68 -17.81 -7.41 -0.61
C ARG A 68 -17.00 -8.67 -0.34
N VAL A 69 -16.20 -9.05 -1.32
CA VAL A 69 -15.27 -10.18 -1.25
C VAL A 69 -13.96 -9.69 -0.70
N VAL A 70 -13.41 -10.39 0.29
CA VAL A 70 -12.03 -10.17 0.76
C VAL A 70 -11.09 -10.82 -0.26
N ASP A 71 -10.17 -10.04 -0.84
CA ASP A 71 -9.26 -10.53 -1.88
C ASP A 71 -7.79 -10.43 -1.45
N ILE A 72 -7.02 -11.49 -1.69
CA ILE A 72 -5.58 -11.49 -1.50
C ILE A 72 -4.88 -10.51 -2.45
N ASP A 73 -5.45 -10.28 -3.63
CA ASP A 73 -4.94 -9.29 -4.58
C ASP A 73 -5.01 -7.88 -4.00
N ASP A 74 -5.98 -7.57 -3.13
CA ASP A 74 -6.06 -6.30 -2.42
C ASP A 74 -4.92 -6.13 -1.42
N VAL A 75 -4.56 -7.19 -0.69
CA VAL A 75 -3.39 -7.16 0.20
C VAL A 75 -2.10 -6.91 -0.59
N ILE A 76 -1.94 -7.61 -1.72
CA ILE A 76 -0.75 -7.52 -2.57
C ILE A 76 -0.64 -6.15 -3.23
N THR A 77 -1.74 -5.60 -3.74
CA THR A 77 -1.78 -4.29 -4.41
C THR A 77 -1.57 -3.14 -3.42
N ASN A 78 -2.17 -3.22 -2.23
CA ASN A 78 -1.92 -2.28 -1.15
C ASN A 78 -0.45 -2.32 -0.69
N TRP A 79 0.14 -3.52 -0.59
CA TRP A 79 1.56 -3.69 -0.32
C TRP A 79 2.44 -3.07 -1.42
N ALA A 80 2.11 -3.35 -2.69
CA ALA A 80 2.84 -2.83 -3.84
C ALA A 80 2.77 -1.30 -3.90
N GLY A 81 1.62 -0.69 -3.65
CA GLY A 81 1.47 0.77 -3.63
C GLY A 81 2.41 1.43 -2.61
N LEU A 82 2.46 0.93 -1.38
CA LEU A 82 3.38 1.47 -0.36
C LEU A 82 4.85 1.34 -0.79
N VAL A 83 5.26 0.15 -1.26
CA VAL A 83 6.64 -0.08 -1.70
C VAL A 83 7.00 0.81 -2.88
N LEU A 84 6.13 0.92 -3.88
CA LEU A 84 6.34 1.76 -5.05
C LEU A 84 6.44 3.25 -4.67
N GLY A 85 5.55 3.74 -3.82
CA GLY A 85 5.59 5.11 -3.32
C GLY A 85 6.92 5.41 -2.61
N TYR A 86 7.40 4.49 -1.78
CA TYR A 86 8.70 4.62 -1.10
C TYR A 86 9.88 4.65 -2.09
N VAL A 87 9.89 3.70 -3.04
CA VAL A 87 10.95 3.57 -4.07
C VAL A 87 11.01 4.80 -4.97
N VAL A 88 9.87 5.38 -5.35
CA VAL A 88 9.82 6.59 -6.18
C VAL A 88 10.56 7.74 -5.51
N VAL A 89 10.27 8.02 -4.23
CA VAL A 89 10.93 9.13 -3.52
C VAL A 89 12.39 8.81 -3.22
N TRP A 90 12.71 7.56 -2.89
CA TRP A 90 14.09 7.09 -2.76
C TRP A 90 14.89 7.34 -4.03
N GLY A 91 14.34 6.97 -5.20
CA GLY A 91 14.99 7.20 -6.49
C GLY A 91 15.18 8.69 -6.76
N LEU A 92 14.14 9.50 -6.53
CA LEU A 92 14.22 10.96 -6.71
C LEU A 92 15.28 11.62 -5.82
N ASP A 93 15.48 11.16 -4.58
CA ASP A 93 16.49 11.69 -3.66
C ASP A 93 17.95 11.42 -4.15
N HIS A 94 18.13 10.39 -4.98
CA HIS A 94 19.41 10.07 -5.63
C HIS A 94 19.63 10.83 -6.95
N THR A 95 18.66 11.63 -7.39
CA THR A 95 18.76 12.48 -8.58
C THR A 95 18.91 13.96 -8.21
N PRO A 96 19.16 14.86 -9.18
CA PRO A 96 19.14 16.30 -8.93
C PRO A 96 17.80 16.82 -8.38
N LEU A 97 16.70 16.06 -8.55
CA LEU A 97 15.36 16.42 -8.08
C LEU A 97 15.21 16.36 -6.55
N ARG A 98 16.22 15.88 -5.81
CA ARG A 98 16.24 15.91 -4.33
C ARG A 98 15.97 17.28 -3.72
N THR A 99 16.26 18.37 -4.44
CA THR A 99 15.97 19.74 -3.99
C THR A 99 14.47 19.98 -3.80
N LEU A 100 13.62 19.30 -4.57
CA LEU A 100 12.16 19.36 -4.45
C LEU A 100 11.65 18.61 -3.22
N ILE A 101 12.37 17.57 -2.76
CA ILE A 101 11.96 16.71 -1.65
C ILE A 101 12.37 17.29 -0.29
N LYS A 102 13.53 17.96 -0.23
CA LYS A 102 14.06 18.60 0.99
C LYS A 102 13.04 19.37 1.84
N PRO A 103 12.17 20.23 1.30
CA PRO A 103 11.19 20.96 2.11
C PRO A 103 10.14 20.07 2.78
N PHE A 104 9.87 18.88 2.24
CA PHE A 104 8.86 17.94 2.74
C PHE A 104 9.42 16.91 3.72
N ARG A 105 10.74 16.84 3.93
CA ARG A 105 11.34 15.91 4.90
C ARG A 105 10.96 16.32 6.32
N LEU A 106 10.32 15.40 7.03
CA LEU A 106 9.99 15.57 8.45
C LEU A 106 11.27 15.33 9.26
N ARG A 107 11.67 16.32 10.07
CA ARG A 107 12.84 16.23 10.96
C ARG A 107 12.48 15.56 12.27
#